data_AF-A0A3P8WPB5-F1
#
_entry.id   AF-A0A3P8WPB5-F1
#
_cell.length_a   1.000
_cell.length_b   1.000
_cell.length_c   1.000
_cell.angle_alpha   90.00
_cell.angle_beta   90.00
_cell.angle_gamma   90.00
#
_symmetry.space_group_name_H-M   'P 1'
#
loop_
_entity.id
_entity.type
_entity.pdbx_description
1 polymer ?
#
loop_
_entity_poly.entity_id
_entity_poly.type
_entity_poly.pdbx_seq_one_letter_code
_entity_poly.pdbx_strand_id
1 'polypeptide(L)'
;LLLEHERGPWLLCLTSVEEVNEVIAHIGSCLFRLCPTASPVKVMKKLSVKPPDRMVALQSLWEEQSPADLGPCGGFSHQYRCVCDQLGLPYREEVQWDVDTIYLSQDTRELNLQDFIHLDHRYGLLEEDLWSGPAEFLS
;
A
#
# COMPACT_ATOMS: atom_id res chain seq x y z
N LEU A 1 0.75 -21.32 -1.88
CA LEU A 1 -0.04 -20.11 -2.20
C LEU A 1 0.59 -19.44 -3.41
N LEU A 2 -0.19 -19.16 -4.46
CA LEU A 2 0.26 -18.42 -5.65
C LEU A 2 -0.30 -16.99 -5.56
N LEU A 3 0.59 -16.00 -5.56
CA LEU A 3 0.22 -14.58 -5.58
C LEU A 3 0.70 -13.98 -6.91
N GLU A 4 -0.19 -13.32 -7.65
CA GLU A 4 0.15 -12.64 -8.90
C GLU A 4 0.15 -11.13 -8.64
N HIS A 5 1.25 -10.43 -8.97
CA HIS A 5 1.33 -8.98 -8.90
C HIS A 5 2.17 -8.40 -10.06
N GLU A 6 2.24 -7.08 -10.16
CA GLU A 6 2.89 -6.36 -11.29
C GLU A 6 4.34 -6.76 -11.57
N ARG A 7 5.11 -7.21 -10.56
CA ARG A 7 6.52 -7.65 -10.77
C ARG A 7 6.65 -9.17 -10.99
N GLY A 8 5.52 -9.86 -11.18
CA GLY A 8 5.47 -11.30 -11.45
C GLY A 8 4.79 -12.13 -10.36
N PRO A 9 4.71 -13.45 -10.55
CA PRO A 9 4.11 -14.35 -9.59
C PRO A 9 5.07 -14.73 -8.45
N TRP A 10 4.54 -14.83 -7.24
CA TRP A 10 5.21 -15.42 -6.08
C TRP A 10 4.57 -16.74 -5.69
N LEU A 11 5.38 -17.79 -5.59
CA LEU A 11 4.98 -19.09 -5.08
C LEU A 11 5.50 -19.28 -3.66
N LEU A 12 4.57 -19.31 -2.71
CA LEU A 12 4.86 -19.50 -1.29
C LEU A 12 4.51 -20.94 -0.88
N CYS A 13 5.51 -21.67 -0.37
CA CYS A 13 5.32 -22.99 0.24
C CYS A 13 5.16 -22.80 1.75
N LEU A 14 3.97 -23.14 2.26
CA LEU A 14 3.61 -23.02 3.67
C LEU A 14 3.43 -24.42 4.26
N THR A 15 3.52 -24.54 5.58
CA THR A 15 3.56 -25.86 6.26
C THR A 15 2.18 -26.51 6.36
N SER A 16 1.10 -25.72 6.30
CA SER A 16 -0.27 -26.19 6.43
C SER A 16 -1.28 -25.36 5.63
N VAL A 17 -2.50 -25.88 5.50
CA VAL A 17 -3.63 -25.16 4.87
C VAL A 17 -4.10 -24.01 5.75
N GLU A 18 -4.00 -24.18 7.06
CA GLU A 18 -4.29 -23.18 8.08
C GLU A 18 -3.37 -21.97 7.93
N GLU A 19 -2.06 -22.15 7.80
CA GLU A 19 -1.12 -21.03 7.53
C GLU A 19 -1.46 -20.31 6.23
N VAL A 20 -1.86 -21.05 5.18
CA VAL A 20 -2.32 -20.42 3.92
C VAL A 20 -3.55 -19.54 4.18
N ASN A 21 -4.50 -20.01 4.98
CA ASN A 21 -5.69 -19.24 5.33
C ASN A 21 -5.32 -18.01 6.15
N GLU A 22 -4.43 -18.12 7.11
CA GLU A 22 -3.96 -16.99 7.93
C GLU A 22 -3.27 -15.92 7.08
N VAL A 23 -2.42 -16.32 6.13
CA VAL A 23 -1.77 -15.39 5.20
C VAL A 23 -2.81 -14.68 4.32
N ILE A 24 -3.76 -15.42 3.73
CA ILE A 24 -4.82 -14.82 2.90
C ILE A 24 -5.70 -13.89 3.74
N ALA A 25 -6.11 -14.33 4.93
CA ALA A 25 -6.88 -13.56 5.88
C ALA A 25 -6.18 -12.23 6.20
N HIS A 26 -4.89 -12.31 6.52
CA HIS A 26 -4.06 -11.15 6.84
C HIS A 26 -3.95 -10.18 5.66
N ILE A 27 -3.69 -10.68 4.44
CA ILE A 27 -3.68 -9.87 3.23
C ILE A 27 -5.02 -9.13 3.08
N GLY A 28 -6.14 -9.85 3.21
CA GLY A 28 -7.46 -9.24 3.08
C GLY A 28 -7.74 -8.19 4.16
N SER A 29 -7.34 -8.44 5.41
CA SER A 29 -7.45 -7.46 6.50
C SER A 29 -6.59 -6.21 6.24
N CYS A 30 -5.38 -6.36 5.71
CA CYS A 30 -4.55 -5.23 5.31
C CYS A 30 -5.21 -4.40 4.20
N LEU A 31 -5.78 -5.07 3.19
CA LEU A 31 -6.50 -4.40 2.10
C LEU A 31 -7.75 -3.67 2.59
N PHE A 32 -8.49 -4.26 3.54
CA PHE A 32 -9.65 -3.61 4.16
C PHE A 32 -9.25 -2.35 4.92
N ARG A 33 -8.12 -2.37 5.65
CA ARG A 33 -7.60 -1.17 6.33
C ARG A 33 -7.13 -0.07 5.38
N LEU A 34 -6.59 -0.44 4.21
CA LEU A 34 -6.13 0.52 3.20
C LEU A 34 -7.27 1.08 2.34
N CYS A 35 -8.29 0.27 2.08
CA CYS A 35 -9.42 0.58 1.22
C CYS A 35 -10.73 0.26 1.96
N PRO A 36 -11.10 1.03 3.00
CA PRO A 36 -12.22 0.69 3.91
C PRO A 36 -13.59 0.64 3.21
N THR A 37 -13.73 1.28 2.05
CA THR A 37 -14.97 1.28 1.26
C THR A 37 -15.06 0.10 0.28
N ALA A 38 -13.99 -0.68 0.11
CA ALA A 38 -13.92 -1.79 -0.84
C ALA A 38 -13.76 -3.12 -0.09
N SER A 39 -14.51 -4.15 -0.52
CA SER A 39 -14.28 -5.49 0.03
C SER A 39 -12.93 -6.06 -0.43
N PRO A 40 -12.20 -6.79 0.41
CA PRO A 40 -10.90 -7.36 0.02
C PRO A 40 -10.96 -8.20 -1.25
N VAL A 41 -12.07 -8.93 -1.46
CA VAL A 41 -12.32 -9.73 -2.66
C VAL A 41 -12.41 -8.87 -3.92
N LYS A 42 -12.97 -7.65 -3.84
CA LYS A 42 -13.02 -6.71 -4.98
C LYS A 42 -11.66 -6.10 -5.27
N VAL A 43 -10.86 -5.85 -4.24
CA VAL A 43 -9.49 -5.31 -4.39
C VAL A 43 -8.56 -6.38 -4.97
N MET A 44 -8.69 -7.63 -4.51
CA MET A 44 -8.00 -8.80 -5.07
C MET A 44 -8.69 -9.24 -6.36
N LYS A 45 -8.38 -8.59 -7.49
CA LYS A 45 -8.94 -8.81 -8.84
C LYS A 45 -9.23 -10.29 -9.19
N LYS A 46 -8.40 -11.22 -8.69
CA LYS A 46 -8.57 -12.67 -8.83
C LYS A 46 -8.24 -13.35 -7.49
N LEU A 47 -9.26 -13.92 -6.85
CA LEU A 47 -9.11 -14.76 -5.66
C LEU A 47 -9.82 -16.09 -5.87
N SER A 48 -9.07 -17.18 -5.86
CA SER A 48 -9.60 -18.55 -6.00
C SER A 48 -9.02 -19.43 -4.89
N VAL A 49 -9.87 -19.79 -3.93
CA VAL A 49 -9.50 -20.65 -2.79
C VAL A 49 -10.28 -21.96 -2.90
N LYS A 50 -9.60 -23.10 -2.73
CA LYS A 50 -10.21 -24.44 -2.73
C LYS A 50 -9.87 -25.18 -1.43
N PRO A 51 -10.82 -25.91 -0.81
CA PRO A 51 -12.25 -25.99 -1.15
C PRO A 51 -12.99 -24.64 -0.97
N PRO A 52 -14.17 -24.46 -1.63
CA PRO A 52 -14.94 -23.22 -1.58
C PRO A 52 -15.34 -22.77 -0.16
N ASP A 53 -15.56 -23.70 0.77
CA ASP A 53 -15.95 -23.39 2.15
C ASP A 53 -14.92 -22.49 2.87
N ARG A 54 -13.64 -22.60 2.49
CA ARG A 54 -12.57 -21.72 3.01
C ARG A 54 -12.78 -20.28 2.58
N MET A 55 -13.30 -20.04 1.38
CA MET A 55 -13.58 -18.69 0.89
C MET A 55 -14.73 -18.06 1.68
N VAL A 56 -15.75 -18.84 2.01
CA VAL A 56 -16.89 -18.38 2.83
C VAL A 56 -16.38 -17.95 4.22
N ALA A 57 -15.55 -18.77 4.86
CA ALA A 57 -14.96 -18.44 6.16
C ALA A 57 -14.12 -17.16 6.13
N LEU A 58 -13.29 -16.97 5.08
CA LEU A 58 -12.50 -15.76 4.89
C LEU A 58 -13.37 -14.51 4.66
N GLN A 59 -14.47 -14.64 3.90
CA GLN A 59 -15.40 -13.54 3.67
C GLN A 59 -16.08 -13.10 4.96
N SER A 60 -16.60 -14.05 5.75
CA SER A 60 -17.19 -13.73 7.06
C SER A 60 -16.20 -13.03 7.98
N LEU A 61 -14.93 -13.49 8.01
CA LEU A 61 -13.87 -12.84 8.79
C LEU A 61 -13.63 -11.38 8.38
N TRP A 62 -13.68 -11.07 7.07
CA TRP A 62 -13.50 -9.70 6.58
C TRP A 62 -14.74 -8.82 6.77
N GLU A 63 -15.93 -9.41 6.76
CA GLU A 63 -17.19 -8.70 7.02
C GLU A 63 -17.39 -8.39 8.51
N GLU A 64 -16.93 -9.26 9.40
CA GLU A 64 -16.95 -9.06 10.85
C GLU A 64 -15.93 -8.01 11.33
N GLN A 65 -14.94 -7.65 10.49
CA GLN A 65 -14.03 -6.57 10.80
C GLN A 65 -14.76 -5.24 10.79
N SER A 66 -14.91 -4.62 11.96
CA SER A 66 -15.28 -3.21 12.04
C SER A 66 -14.17 -2.39 11.38
N PRO A 67 -14.49 -1.32 10.61
CA PRO A 67 -13.49 -0.36 10.23
C PRO A 67 -12.82 0.11 11.53
N ALA A 68 -11.54 -0.23 11.70
CA ALA A 68 -10.74 0.31 12.79
C ALA A 68 -10.81 1.84 12.72
N ASP A 69 -10.48 2.52 13.81
CA ASP A 69 -10.19 3.96 13.71
C ASP A 69 -9.09 4.13 12.67
N LEU A 70 -9.46 4.61 11.48
CA LEU A 70 -8.56 4.75 10.34
C LEU A 70 -7.53 5.84 10.59
N GLY A 71 -7.70 6.61 11.67
CA GLY A 71 -6.88 7.77 11.98
C GLY A 71 -7.28 8.99 11.15
N PRO A 72 -6.43 10.03 11.17
CA PRO A 72 -6.70 11.29 10.50
C PRO A 72 -7.02 11.12 9.02
N CYS A 73 -7.92 11.95 8.52
CA CYS A 73 -8.28 12.03 7.10
C CYS A 73 -8.60 10.66 6.46
N GLY A 74 -9.20 9.74 7.22
CA GLY A 74 -9.60 8.41 6.72
C GLY A 74 -8.43 7.46 6.49
N GLY A 75 -7.29 7.66 7.15
CA GLY A 75 -6.12 6.78 7.04
C GLY A 75 -5.21 7.09 5.87
N PHE A 76 -5.27 8.33 5.36
CA PHE A 76 -4.44 8.79 4.24
C PHE A 76 -2.96 8.47 4.46
N SER A 77 -2.41 8.76 5.64
CA SER A 77 -0.98 8.58 5.92
C SER A 77 -0.53 7.12 5.80
N HIS A 78 -1.37 6.17 6.23
CA HIS A 78 -1.11 4.75 6.05
C HIS A 78 -1.19 4.32 4.57
N GLN A 79 -2.18 4.85 3.84
CA GLN A 79 -2.31 4.61 2.41
C GLN A 79 -1.13 5.18 1.61
N TYR A 80 -0.72 6.41 1.92
CA TYR A 80 0.41 7.09 1.32
C TYR A 80 1.69 6.27 1.46
N ARG A 81 1.99 5.78 2.68
CA ARG A 81 3.13 4.90 2.92
C ARG A 81 3.08 3.64 2.04
N CYS A 82 1.93 2.97 2.00
CA CYS A 82 1.77 1.77 1.18
C CYS A 82 1.99 2.04 -0.31
N VAL A 83 1.49 3.16 -0.82
CA VAL A 83 1.68 3.58 -2.22
C VAL A 83 3.15 3.91 -2.51
N CYS A 84 3.84 4.61 -1.61
CA CYS A 84 5.28 4.85 -1.71
C CYS A 84 6.06 3.53 -1.81
N ASP A 85 5.81 2.57 -0.90
CA ASP A 85 6.47 1.26 -0.91
C ASP A 85 6.22 0.49 -2.21
N GLN A 86 4.97 0.53 -2.72
CA GLN A 86 4.61 -0.14 -3.97
C GLN A 86 5.33 0.47 -5.18
N LEU A 87 5.36 1.81 -5.27
CA LEU A 87 5.97 2.55 -6.37
C LEU A 87 7.50 2.65 -6.25
N GLY A 88 8.07 2.28 -5.09
CA GLY A 88 9.48 2.48 -4.81
C GLY A 88 9.86 3.96 -4.64
N LEU A 89 8.90 4.81 -4.28
CA LEU A 89 9.11 6.24 -4.03
C LEU A 89 9.48 6.47 -2.57
N PRO A 90 10.32 7.47 -2.27
CA PRO A 90 10.66 7.79 -0.88
C PRO A 90 9.43 8.30 -0.14
N TYR A 91 9.12 7.67 1.00
CA TYR A 91 8.13 8.18 1.95
C TYR A 91 8.61 9.50 2.54
N ARG A 92 7.73 10.51 2.54
CA ARG A 92 8.02 11.86 3.07
C ARG A 92 7.25 12.09 4.36
N GLU A 93 7.94 12.21 5.48
CA GLU A 93 7.34 12.44 6.80
C GLU A 93 6.55 13.76 6.84
N GLU A 94 6.98 14.77 6.09
CA GLU A 94 6.30 16.07 6.00
C GLU A 94 4.89 15.94 5.43
N VAL A 95 4.69 15.07 4.44
CA VAL A 95 3.35 14.84 3.86
C VAL A 95 2.42 14.21 4.91
N GLN A 96 2.91 13.24 5.67
CA GLN A 96 2.14 12.63 6.75
C GLN A 96 1.85 13.64 7.86
N TRP A 97 2.84 14.44 8.25
CA TRP A 97 2.67 15.44 9.30
C TRP A 97 1.63 16.51 8.91
N ASP A 98 1.70 17.02 7.67
CA ASP A 98 0.73 17.99 7.14
C ASP A 98 -0.68 17.40 7.17
N VAL A 99 -0.85 16.15 6.73
CA VAL A 99 -2.18 15.53 6.69
C VAL A 99 -2.71 15.23 8.09
N ASP A 100 -1.91 14.61 8.95
CA ASP A 100 -2.35 14.20 10.29
C ASP A 100 -2.53 15.39 11.24
N THR A 101 -1.90 16.53 10.96
CA THR A 101 -1.95 17.72 11.82
C THR A 101 -2.74 18.85 11.19
N ILE A 102 -2.29 19.37 10.04
CA ILE A 102 -2.86 20.57 9.44
C ILE A 102 -4.22 20.25 8.82
N TYR A 103 -4.29 19.27 7.92
CA TYR A 103 -5.53 18.93 7.21
C TYR A 103 -6.61 18.44 8.17
N LEU A 104 -6.22 17.62 9.15
CA LEU A 104 -7.12 17.19 10.23
C LEU A 104 -7.66 18.40 11.01
N SER A 105 -6.80 19.33 11.43
CA SER A 105 -7.23 20.50 12.22
C SER A 105 -8.14 21.45 11.44
N GLN A 106 -8.02 21.46 10.12
CA GLN A 106 -8.83 22.29 9.22
C GLN A 106 -10.10 21.57 8.73
N ASP A 107 -10.34 20.32 9.14
CA ASP A 107 -11.42 19.44 8.65
C ASP A 107 -11.54 19.45 7.11
N THR A 108 -10.39 19.55 6.44
CA THR A 108 -10.33 19.67 4.98
C THR A 108 -10.38 18.29 4.33
N ARG A 109 -11.22 18.17 3.30
CA ARG A 109 -11.40 16.94 2.50
C ARG A 109 -10.81 17.06 1.09
N GLU A 110 -10.12 18.15 0.80
CA GLU A 110 -9.51 18.46 -0.48
C GLU A 110 -7.98 18.41 -0.35
N LEU A 111 -7.34 17.54 -1.12
CA LEU A 111 -5.88 17.46 -1.19
C LEU A 111 -5.35 18.53 -2.15
N ASN A 112 -4.59 19.49 -1.65
CA ASN A 112 -3.98 20.53 -2.49
C ASN A 112 -2.52 20.20 -2.80
N LEU A 113 -2.24 19.89 -4.07
CA LEU A 113 -0.88 19.55 -4.53
C LEU A 113 0.11 20.72 -4.38
N GLN A 114 -0.37 21.97 -4.33
CA GLN A 114 0.48 23.14 -4.16
C GLN A 114 1.16 23.17 -2.79
N ASP A 115 0.60 22.50 -1.77
CA ASP A 115 1.17 22.47 -0.43
C ASP A 115 2.50 21.71 -0.41
N PHE A 116 2.72 20.77 -1.35
CA PHE A 116 3.87 19.86 -1.35
C PHE A 116 4.97 20.21 -2.37
N ILE A 117 4.83 21.27 -3.16
CA ILE A 117 5.79 21.62 -4.23
C ILE A 117 7.22 21.84 -3.72
N HIS A 118 7.35 22.28 -2.47
CA HIS A 118 8.63 22.55 -1.84
C HIS A 118 9.40 21.28 -1.46
N LEU A 119 8.75 20.11 -1.46
CA LEU A 119 9.35 18.84 -1.13
C LEU A 119 10.19 18.25 -2.29
N ASP A 120 9.99 18.73 -3.52
CA ASP A 120 10.67 18.22 -4.72
C ASP A 120 12.17 18.59 -4.78
N HIS A 121 12.52 19.74 -4.20
CA HIS A 121 13.87 20.31 -4.31
C HIS A 121 14.93 19.72 -3.37
N ARG A 122 14.55 18.85 -2.41
CA ARG A 122 15.48 18.34 -1.39
C ARG A 122 16.20 17.05 -1.76
N TYR A 123 15.79 16.37 -2.85
CA TYR A 123 16.34 15.07 -3.23
C TYR A 123 16.87 14.98 -4.67
N GLY A 124 16.95 16.10 -5.40
CA GLY A 124 17.60 16.17 -6.73
C GLY A 124 19.10 15.84 -6.75
N LEU A 125 19.71 15.50 -5.61
CA LEU A 125 21.12 15.16 -5.49
C LEU A 125 21.43 13.65 -5.61
N LEU A 126 20.43 12.78 -5.81
CA LEU A 126 20.67 11.34 -6.03
C LEU A 126 20.63 10.91 -7.50
N GLU A 127 20.19 11.78 -8.43
CA GLU A 127 20.22 11.49 -9.87
C GLU A 127 21.44 12.09 -10.60
N GLU A 128 22.05 13.18 -10.08
CA GLU A 128 23.19 13.82 -10.77
C GLU A 128 24.51 13.03 -10.62
N ASP A 129 24.63 12.16 -9.62
CA ASP A 129 25.85 11.35 -9.40
C ASP A 129 25.96 10.11 -10.31
N LEU A 130 24.88 9.74 -11.03
CA LEU A 130 24.92 8.58 -11.94
C LEU A 130 25.31 8.95 -13.39
N TRP A 131 25.32 10.24 -13.74
CA TRP A 131 25.61 10.71 -15.10
C TRP A 131 26.95 11.45 -15.26
N SER A 132 27.72 11.59 -14.19
CA SER A 132 29.00 12.34 -14.20
C SER A 132 30.25 11.47 -14.46
N GLY A 133 30.10 10.25 -14.98
CA GLY A 133 31.21 9.42 -15.43
C GLY A 133 31.67 9.80 -16.84
N PRO A 134 32.98 10.01 -17.11
CA PRO A 134 33.45 10.35 -18.44
C PRO A 134 33.20 9.19 -19.41
N ALA A 135 32.51 9.46 -20.52
CA ALA A 135 32.40 8.53 -21.63
C ALA A 135 33.78 8.33 -22.27
N GLU A 136 34.47 7.24 -21.91
CA GLU A 136 35.63 6.76 -22.64
C GLU A 136 35.16 6.31 -24.04
N PHE A 137 35.44 7.13 -25.05
CA PHE A 137 35.35 6.69 -26.43
C PHE A 137 36.52 5.75 -26.71
N LEU A 138 36.21 4.47 -26.89
CA LEU A 138 37.12 3.50 -27.49
C LEU A 138 37.54 4.01 -28.89
N SER A 139 38.85 4.13 -29.10
CA SER A 139 39.50 4.15 -30.43
C SER A 139 40.52 3.03 -30.47
#